data_AF-A0A517PCM6-F1
#
_entry.id   AF-A0A517PCM6-F1
#
_cell.length_a   1.000
_cell.length_b   1.000
_cell.length_c   1.000
_cell.angle_alpha   90.00
_cell.angle_beta   90.00
_cell.angle_gamma   90.00
#
_symmetry.space_group_name_H-M   'P 1'
#
loop_
_entity.id
_entity.type
_entity.pdbx_description
1 polymer ?
#
loop_
_entity_poly.entity_id
_entity_poly.type
_entity_poly.pdbx_seq_one_letter_code
_entity_poly.pdbx_strand_id
1 'polypeptide(L)'
;MAVEAILEPSERSDVVQSHVRSLISQTRESELPQDEKQSICGSLDWLFRDSIGRSGRKLAESLLAGKTYNGKAAGKFFEQCYSIRSKLVHEGNSGRGQKPEELITELNSFVRDLVIAAMQEAN
;
A
#
# COMPACT_ATOMS: atom_id res chain seq x y z
N MET A 1 2.31 -5.85 8.81
CA MET A 1 1.03 -6.47 9.23
C MET A 1 0.91 -7.78 8.49
N ALA A 2 0.32 -8.83 9.08
CA ALA A 2 0.13 -10.11 8.37
C ALA A 2 -0.58 -9.95 7.01
N VAL A 3 -1.40 -8.91 6.86
CA VAL A 3 -2.06 -8.52 5.60
C VAL A 3 -1.08 -8.33 4.44
N GLU A 4 0.16 -7.90 4.66
CA GLU A 4 1.14 -7.71 3.57
C GLU A 4 1.51 -9.02 2.86
N ALA A 5 1.36 -10.16 3.54
CA ALA A 5 1.66 -11.48 2.98
C ALA A 5 0.59 -11.98 2.00
N ILE A 6 -0.62 -11.40 2.03
CA ILE A 6 -1.73 -11.74 1.12
C ILE A 6 -1.93 -10.68 0.03
N LEU A 7 -1.06 -9.67 -0.04
CA LEU A 7 -1.14 -8.66 -1.09
C LEU A 7 -0.39 -9.11 -2.33
N GLU A 8 -1.06 -9.00 -3.46
CA GLU A 8 -0.44 -9.07 -4.78
C GLU A 8 -0.51 -7.67 -5.42
N PRO A 9 0.58 -6.88 -5.37
CA PRO A 9 0.58 -5.56 -5.98
C PRO A 9 0.31 -5.65 -7.48
N SER A 10 -0.87 -5.18 -7.89
CA SER A 10 -1.27 -5.13 -9.29
C SER A 10 -0.41 -4.14 -10.06
N GLU A 11 -0.25 -4.38 -11.36
CA GLU A 11 0.28 -3.37 -12.28
C GLU A 11 -0.58 -2.11 -12.26
N ARG A 12 0.07 -0.95 -12.42
CA ARG A 12 -0.65 0.30 -12.62
C ARG A 12 -1.23 0.36 -14.04
N SER A 13 -2.19 1.25 -14.26
CA SER A 13 -2.80 1.43 -15.58
C SER A 13 -1.77 1.78 -16.66
N ASP A 14 -2.07 1.42 -17.91
CA ASP A 14 -1.19 1.67 -19.07
C ASP A 14 -0.75 3.12 -19.19
N VAL A 15 -1.65 4.06 -18.86
CA VAL A 15 -1.35 5.51 -18.85
C VAL A 15 -0.26 5.84 -17.83
N VAL A 16 -0.33 5.28 -16.62
CA VAL A 16 0.70 5.49 -15.59
C VAL A 16 1.99 4.80 -15.99
N GLN A 17 1.93 3.57 -16.51
CA GLN A 17 3.12 2.86 -16.98
C GLN A 17 3.81 3.62 -18.12
N SER A 18 3.05 4.15 -19.07
CA SER A 18 3.56 4.97 -20.17
C SER A 18 4.28 6.21 -19.66
N HIS A 19 3.68 6.89 -18.67
CA HIS A 19 4.32 8.05 -18.03
C HIS A 19 5.63 7.67 -17.32
N VAL A 20 5.65 6.55 -16.57
CA VAL A 20 6.88 6.05 -15.91
C VAL A 20 7.97 5.73 -16.95
N ARG A 21 7.62 5.08 -18.08
CA ARG A 21 8.58 4.84 -19.18
C ARG A 21 9.17 6.14 -19.73
N SER A 22 8.34 7.18 -19.88
CA SER A 22 8.82 8.51 -20.29
C SER A 22 9.82 9.10 -19.31
N LEU A 23 9.57 8.99 -18.00
CA LEU A 23 10.50 9.47 -16.98
C LEU A 23 11.83 8.72 -17.04
N ILE A 24 11.79 7.39 -17.18
CA ILE A 24 12.99 6.56 -17.34
C ILE A 24 13.79 6.97 -18.58
N SER A 25 13.12 7.24 -19.71
CA SER A 25 13.80 7.72 -20.93
C SER A 25 14.53 9.04 -20.68
N GLN A 26 13.83 10.01 -20.08
CA GLN A 26 14.42 11.32 -19.74
C GLN A 26 15.60 11.20 -18.77
N THR A 27 15.52 10.31 -17.77
CA THR A 27 16.63 10.05 -16.85
C THR A 27 17.84 9.48 -17.61
N ARG A 28 17.63 8.53 -18.52
CA ARG A 28 18.73 7.91 -19.30
C ARG A 28 19.42 8.91 -20.22
N GLU A 29 18.67 9.83 -20.79
CA GLU A 29 19.17 10.87 -21.72
C GLU A 29 19.77 12.09 -21.01
N SER A 30 19.59 12.23 -19.69
CA SER A 30 20.13 13.35 -18.92
C SER A 30 21.68 13.41 -18.90
N GLU A 31 22.25 14.51 -18.43
CA GLU A 31 23.71 14.64 -18.23
C GLU A 31 24.19 14.04 -16.89
N LEU A 32 23.32 13.33 -16.16
CA LEU A 32 23.67 12.75 -14.87
C LEU A 32 24.76 11.68 -15.01
N PRO A 33 25.59 11.50 -13.96
CA PRO A 33 26.47 10.35 -13.84
C PRO A 33 25.73 9.02 -14.03
N GLN A 34 26.41 8.03 -14.59
CA GLN A 34 25.79 6.75 -14.98
C GLN A 34 25.23 5.98 -13.77
N ASP A 35 25.90 6.05 -12.64
CA ASP A 35 25.48 5.49 -11.36
C ASP A 35 24.20 6.15 -10.83
N GLU A 36 24.11 7.48 -10.91
CA GLU A 36 22.88 8.22 -10.56
C GLU A 36 21.71 7.85 -11.48
N LYS A 37 21.96 7.75 -12.80
CA LYS A 37 20.93 7.30 -13.76
C LYS A 37 20.41 5.91 -13.39
N GLN A 38 21.30 4.98 -13.05
CA GLN A 38 20.94 3.62 -12.69
C GLN A 38 20.13 3.57 -11.40
N SER A 39 20.55 4.33 -10.37
CA SER A 39 19.85 4.45 -9.10
C SER A 39 18.42 5.00 -9.27
N ILE A 40 18.28 6.08 -10.04
CA ILE A 40 16.97 6.70 -10.29
C ILE A 40 16.08 5.80 -11.14
N CYS A 41 16.59 5.21 -12.22
CA CYS A 41 15.81 4.28 -13.05
C CYS A 41 15.31 3.09 -12.23
N GLY A 42 16.18 2.49 -11.40
CA GLY A 42 15.77 1.40 -10.51
C GLY A 42 14.70 1.82 -9.51
N SER A 43 14.74 3.07 -9.03
CA SER A 43 13.69 3.62 -8.17
C SER A 43 12.37 3.85 -8.92
N LEU A 44 12.45 4.32 -10.17
CA LEU A 44 11.28 4.52 -11.03
C LEU A 44 10.60 3.21 -11.43
N ASP A 45 11.35 2.11 -11.57
CA ASP A 45 10.78 0.80 -11.89
C ASP A 45 9.76 0.33 -10.84
N TRP A 46 9.92 0.73 -9.57
CA TRP A 46 8.92 0.45 -8.53
C TRP A 46 7.58 1.14 -8.76
N LEU A 47 7.53 2.19 -9.59
CA LEU A 47 6.29 2.91 -9.91
C LEU A 47 5.43 2.18 -10.95
N PHE A 48 5.90 1.09 -11.56
CA PHE A 48 5.07 0.25 -12.43
C PHE A 48 3.98 -0.53 -11.67
N ARG A 49 4.18 -0.75 -10.37
CA ARG A 49 3.24 -1.47 -9.52
C ARG A 49 2.59 -0.56 -8.50
N ASP A 50 1.40 -0.95 -8.04
CA ASP A 50 0.77 -0.24 -6.93
C ASP A 50 1.60 -0.36 -5.65
N SER A 51 1.54 0.67 -4.81
CA SER A 51 2.15 0.59 -3.48
C SER A 51 1.42 -0.43 -2.62
N ILE A 52 2.08 -0.95 -1.58
CA ILE A 52 1.46 -1.81 -0.56
C ILE A 52 0.20 -1.14 0.01
N GLY A 53 0.28 0.16 0.34
CA GLY A 53 -0.86 0.92 0.86
C GLY A 53 -2.05 0.95 -0.10
N ARG A 54 -1.78 1.16 -1.40
CA ARG A 54 -2.85 1.18 -2.41
C ARG A 54 -3.42 -0.20 -2.67
N SER A 55 -2.57 -1.21 -2.77
CA SER A 55 -2.97 -2.60 -2.98
C SER A 55 -3.81 -3.12 -1.83
N GLY A 56 -3.39 -2.87 -0.58
CA GLY A 56 -4.14 -3.29 0.59
C GLY A 56 -5.45 -2.54 0.79
N ARG A 57 -5.51 -1.25 0.42
CA ARG A 57 -6.77 -0.52 0.37
C ARG A 57 -7.74 -1.17 -0.61
N LYS A 58 -7.30 -1.41 -1.85
CA LYS A 58 -8.13 -2.04 -2.89
C LYS A 58 -8.63 -3.42 -2.45
N LEU A 59 -7.74 -4.23 -1.86
CA LEU A 59 -8.11 -5.55 -1.33
C LEU A 59 -9.21 -5.42 -0.26
N ALA A 60 -9.05 -4.50 0.69
CA ALA A 60 -10.04 -4.28 1.74
C ALA A 60 -11.38 -3.75 1.19
N GLU A 61 -11.34 -2.88 0.18
CA GLU A 61 -12.55 -2.39 -0.51
C GLU A 61 -13.27 -3.51 -1.27
N SER A 62 -12.53 -4.47 -1.84
CA SER A 62 -13.08 -5.62 -2.57
C SER A 62 -13.67 -6.67 -1.63
N LEU A 63 -12.84 -7.21 -0.72
CA LEU A 63 -13.20 -8.37 0.12
C LEU A 63 -14.18 -8.03 1.24
N LEU A 64 -14.14 -6.79 1.74
CA LEU A 64 -14.93 -6.36 2.89
C LEU A 64 -15.89 -5.23 2.51
N ALA A 65 -16.36 -5.23 1.26
CA ALA A 65 -17.33 -4.27 0.75
C ALA A 65 -18.56 -4.18 1.70
N GLY A 66 -18.94 -2.95 2.05
CA GLY A 66 -20.05 -2.67 2.96
C GLY A 66 -19.74 -2.84 4.46
N LYS A 67 -18.58 -3.39 4.85
CA LYS A 67 -18.18 -3.46 6.26
C LYS A 67 -17.55 -2.15 6.74
N THR A 68 -17.74 -1.89 8.02
CA THR A 68 -17.16 -0.73 8.72
C THR A 68 -16.40 -1.16 9.96
N TYR A 69 -15.28 -0.49 10.22
CA TYR A 69 -14.41 -0.72 11.37
C TYR A 69 -14.09 0.63 12.00
N ASN A 70 -14.33 0.78 13.31
CA ASN A 70 -14.20 2.07 14.00
C ASN A 70 -14.92 3.23 13.28
N GLY A 71 -16.13 2.97 12.77
CA GLY A 71 -16.94 3.95 12.03
C GLY A 71 -16.41 4.33 10.63
N LYS A 72 -15.40 3.64 10.10
CA LYS A 72 -14.83 3.88 8.77
C LYS A 72 -15.10 2.70 7.83
N ALA A 73 -15.31 2.98 6.56
CA ALA A 73 -15.33 1.93 5.53
C ALA A 73 -14.00 1.15 5.52
N ALA A 74 -14.03 -0.14 5.21
CA ALA A 74 -12.88 -1.05 5.28
C ALA A 74 -11.59 -0.50 4.63
N GLY A 75 -11.65 0.04 3.41
CA GLY A 75 -10.49 0.66 2.76
C GLY A 75 -9.92 1.86 3.51
N LYS A 76 -10.77 2.70 4.09
CA LYS A 76 -10.35 3.87 4.89
C LYS A 76 -9.78 3.47 6.24
N PHE A 77 -10.31 2.42 6.85
CA PHE A 77 -9.76 1.84 8.05
C PHE A 77 -8.37 1.24 7.78
N PHE A 78 -8.20 0.50 6.69
CA PHE A 78 -6.90 0.00 6.26
C PHE A 78 -5.87 1.13 6.09
N GLU A 79 -6.23 2.21 5.38
CA GLU A 79 -5.35 3.38 5.19
C GLU A 79 -4.88 3.96 6.54
N GLN A 80 -5.78 4.07 7.52
CA GLN A 80 -5.43 4.56 8.84
C GLN A 80 -4.40 3.64 9.53
N CYS A 81 -4.70 2.34 9.60
CA CYS A 81 -3.81 1.37 10.24
C CYS A 81 -2.45 1.29 9.53
N TYR A 82 -2.45 1.30 8.20
CA TYR A 82 -1.22 1.29 7.41
C TYR A 82 -0.41 2.57 7.61
N SER A 83 -1.04 3.74 7.69
CA SER A 83 -0.35 4.99 7.98
C SER A 83 0.31 4.99 9.35
N ILE A 84 -0.38 4.50 10.39
CA ILE A 84 0.18 4.38 11.75
C ILE A 84 1.38 3.44 11.74
N ARG A 85 1.25 2.26 11.13
CA ARG A 85 2.37 1.31 10.98
C ARG A 85 3.55 1.95 10.26
N SER A 86 3.31 2.62 9.14
CA SER A 86 4.35 3.27 8.34
C SER A 86 5.16 4.25 9.20
N LYS A 87 4.48 5.09 9.99
CA LYS A 87 5.15 6.02 10.91
C LYS A 87 5.91 5.30 12.03
N LEU A 88 5.34 4.24 12.60
CA LEU A 88 6.04 3.47 13.63
C LEU A 88 7.33 2.85 13.10
N VAL A 89 7.28 2.30 11.88
CA VAL A 89 8.44 1.66 11.23
C VAL A 89 9.50 2.68 10.83
N HIS A 90 9.10 3.83 10.28
CA HIS A 90 10.05 4.80 9.72
C HIS A 90 10.48 5.91 10.69
N GLU A 91 9.64 6.25 11.65
CA GLU A 91 9.82 7.42 12.53
C GLU A 91 9.81 7.04 14.03
N GLY A 92 9.57 5.77 14.37
CA GLY A 92 9.53 5.29 15.76
C GLY A 92 8.34 5.83 16.58
N ASN A 93 7.33 6.42 15.94
CA ASN A 93 6.15 6.99 16.60
C ASN A 93 4.86 6.76 15.79
N SER A 94 3.69 6.91 16.41
CA SER A 94 2.39 6.69 15.76
C SER A 94 1.86 7.88 14.95
N GLY A 95 2.56 9.01 14.97
CA GLY A 95 2.08 10.29 14.49
C GLY A 95 1.26 11.05 15.55
N ARG A 96 1.31 12.38 15.48
CA ARG A 96 0.63 13.26 16.44
C ARG A 96 -0.88 13.02 16.46
N GLY A 97 -1.42 12.76 17.64
CA GLY A 97 -2.86 12.58 17.86
C GLY A 97 -3.42 11.20 17.47
N GLN A 98 -2.57 10.27 17.02
CA GLN A 98 -2.97 8.88 16.83
C GLN A 98 -2.79 8.10 18.13
N LYS A 99 -3.78 7.30 18.46
CA LYS A 99 -3.79 6.40 19.61
C LYS A 99 -3.96 4.96 19.14
N PRO A 100 -2.88 4.29 18.71
CA PRO A 100 -2.96 2.93 18.15
C PRO A 100 -3.66 1.94 19.07
N GLU A 101 -3.53 2.12 20.38
CA GLU A 101 -4.15 1.31 21.43
C GLU A 101 -5.68 1.30 21.34
N GLU A 102 -6.31 2.41 20.92
CA GLU A 102 -7.76 2.50 20.74
C GLU A 102 -8.25 1.73 19.51
N LEU A 103 -7.35 1.37 18.58
CA LEU A 103 -7.68 0.67 17.33
C LEU A 103 -7.49 -0.84 17.41
N ILE A 104 -6.88 -1.37 18.47
CA ILE A 104 -6.43 -2.78 18.53
C ILE A 104 -7.61 -3.76 18.33
N THR A 105 -8.74 -3.54 19.01
CA THR A 105 -9.90 -4.43 18.91
C THR A 105 -10.47 -4.47 17.49
N GLU A 106 -10.59 -3.31 16.86
CA GLU A 106 -11.11 -3.18 15.50
C GLU A 106 -10.11 -3.69 14.47
N LEU A 107 -8.82 -3.49 14.70
CA LEU A 107 -7.75 -4.02 13.87
C LEU A 107 -7.75 -5.56 13.88
N ASN A 108 -7.94 -6.19 15.04
CA ASN A 108 -8.04 -7.64 15.13
C ASN A 108 -9.25 -8.18 14.37
N SER A 109 -10.40 -7.51 14.50
CA SER A 109 -11.63 -7.88 13.78
C SER A 109 -11.46 -7.71 12.27
N PHE A 110 -10.87 -6.60 11.83
CA PHE A 110 -10.55 -6.32 10.44
C PHE A 110 -9.61 -7.38 9.84
N VAL A 111 -8.49 -7.67 10.51
CA VAL A 111 -7.51 -8.65 10.00
C VAL A 111 -8.11 -10.05 9.92
N ARG A 112 -8.87 -10.47 10.94
CA ARG A 112 -9.58 -11.76 10.94
C ARG A 112 -10.52 -11.86 9.73
N ASP A 113 -11.37 -10.86 9.56
CA ASP A 113 -12.36 -10.85 8.49
C ASP A 113 -11.69 -10.84 7.10
N LEU A 114 -10.59 -10.09 6.94
CA LEU A 114 -9.84 -10.01 5.69
C LEU A 114 -9.19 -11.36 5.34
N VAL A 115 -8.56 -12.03 6.31
CA VAL A 115 -7.93 -13.34 6.09
C VAL A 115 -8.98 -14.40 5.76
N ILE A 116 -10.12 -14.42 6.46
CA ILE A 116 -11.22 -15.34 6.15
C ILE A 116 -11.71 -15.13 4.72
N ALA A 117 -11.96 -13.87 4.33
CA ALA A 117 -12.44 -13.56 2.98
C ALA A 117 -11.41 -13.95 1.90
N ALA A 118 -10.12 -13.68 2.13
CA ALA A 118 -9.05 -14.04 1.19
C ALA A 118 -8.93 -15.57 1.03
N MET A 119 -9.09 -16.34 2.11
CA MET A 119 -9.10 -17.81 2.03
C MET A 119 -10.33 -18.36 1.30
N GLN A 120 -11.45 -17.63 1.29
CA GLN A 120 -12.65 -18.03 0.57
C GLN A 120 -12.57 -17.76 -0.93
N GLU A 121 -11.93 -16.67 -1.36
CA GLU A 121 -11.70 -16.40 -2.79
C GLU A 121 -10.66 -17.33 -3.43
N ALA A 122 -9.78 -17.94 -2.63
CA ALA A 122 -8.78 -18.89 -3.12
C ALA A 122 -9.32 -20.30 -3.43
N ASN A 123 -10.60 -20.56 -3.12
CA ASN A 123 -11.30 -21.84 -3.38
C ASN A 123 -12.31 -21.71 -4.52
#